data_AF-A0A1C3KUW0-F1
#
_entry.id   AF-A0A1C3KUW0-F1
#
_cell.length_a   1.000
_cell.length_b   1.000
_cell.length_c   1.000
_cell.angle_alpha   90.00
_cell.angle_beta   90.00
_cell.angle_gamma   90.00
#
_symmetry.space_group_name_H-M   'P 1'
#
loop_
_entity.id
_entity.type
_entity.pdbx_description
1 polymer ?
#
loop_
_entity_poly.entity_id
_entity_poly.type
_entity_poly.pdbx_seq_one_letter_code
_entity_poly.pdbx_strand_id
1 'polypeptide(L)'
;MPGSTKSETKLENEIRVSYKSDALDYVYKAILLFETNDEVVLSGVGKAISSVVNVAEMVKRRAKGIHQFTKLYEKEHTIKREDTSGLKRNEKGEDKKSGDEEEQEEDENEKNKEEPSNRIIEFSTTVPCMKIILSKCEDKIDKNEIGYQKPIDEKDVNIGEAEESGTDTDHHIEEHTMNLPCGIIEDLKKGIEI
;
A
#
# COMPACT_ATOMS: atom_id res chain seq x y z
N MET A 1 -28.56 -20.12 17.90
CA MET A 1 -28.06 -19.71 16.57
C MET A 1 -26.66 -19.14 16.76
N PRO A 2 -25.59 -19.73 16.22
CA PRO A 2 -24.26 -19.16 16.36
C PRO A 2 -24.08 -18.03 15.34
N GLY A 3 -23.62 -16.88 15.84
CA GLY A 3 -23.44 -15.65 15.09
C GLY A 3 -22.39 -15.79 13.98
N SER A 4 -22.72 -15.18 12.84
CA SER A 4 -21.84 -15.02 11.70
C SER A 4 -20.62 -14.20 12.11
N THR A 5 -19.49 -14.88 12.33
CA THR A 5 -18.17 -14.28 12.28
C THR A 5 -17.94 -13.83 10.84
N LYS A 6 -18.14 -12.54 10.54
CA LYS A 6 -17.67 -11.93 9.30
C LYS A 6 -16.15 -12.06 9.27
N SER A 7 -15.64 -13.06 8.56
CA SER A 7 -14.26 -13.09 8.11
C SER A 7 -13.99 -11.79 7.38
N GLU A 8 -12.92 -11.10 7.77
CA GLU A 8 -12.37 -9.89 7.17
C GLU A 8 -11.96 -10.23 5.71
N THR A 9 -12.98 -10.32 4.85
CA THR A 9 -12.84 -10.72 3.45
C THR A 9 -12.26 -9.52 2.75
N LYS A 10 -10.99 -9.66 2.33
CA LYS A 10 -10.27 -8.63 1.58
C LYS A 10 -11.17 -8.21 0.41
N LEU A 11 -11.68 -6.98 0.46
CA LEU A 11 -12.43 -6.41 -0.65
C LEU A 11 -11.49 -6.36 -1.86
N GLU A 12 -11.99 -6.72 -3.03
CA GLU A 12 -11.18 -6.80 -4.26
C GLU A 12 -10.55 -5.45 -4.62
N ASN A 13 -11.19 -4.35 -4.21
CA ASN A 13 -10.74 -2.97 -4.39
C ASN A 13 -9.93 -2.40 -3.20
N GLU A 14 -9.47 -3.23 -2.24
CA GLU A 14 -8.65 -2.80 -1.11
C GLU A 14 -7.14 -3.07 -1.29
N ILE A 15 -6.35 -2.00 -1.13
CA ILE A 15 -4.90 -2.01 -1.05
C ILE A 15 -4.47 -1.77 0.40
N ARG A 16 -3.91 -2.80 1.02
CA ARG A 16 -3.17 -2.65 2.28
C ARG A 16 -1.76 -2.16 2.00
N VAL A 17 -1.45 -0.95 2.45
CA VAL A 17 -0.15 -0.30 2.28
C VAL A 17 0.80 -0.76 3.38
N SER A 18 2.01 -1.12 2.99
CA SER A 18 3.13 -1.42 3.88
C SER A 18 4.08 -0.23 3.92
N TYR A 19 4.68 0.01 5.09
CA TYR A 19 5.67 1.09 5.26
C TYR A 19 7.03 0.75 4.62
N LYS A 20 7.28 -0.51 4.24
CA LYS A 20 8.56 -0.97 3.66
C LYS A 20 8.59 -0.93 2.13
N SER A 21 7.42 -0.89 1.50
CA SER A 21 7.27 -0.99 0.05
C SER A 21 7.30 0.40 -0.57
N ASP A 22 7.69 0.47 -1.85
CA ASP A 22 7.68 1.73 -2.59
C ASP A 22 6.24 2.23 -2.74
N ALA A 23 6.04 3.54 -2.57
CA ALA A 23 4.76 4.20 -2.75
C ALA A 23 4.27 4.07 -4.21
N LEU A 24 5.19 4.13 -5.19
CA LEU A 24 4.85 4.09 -6.61
C LEU A 24 4.10 2.80 -6.99
N ASP A 25 4.53 1.65 -6.47
CA ASP A 25 3.89 0.36 -6.72
C ASP A 25 2.41 0.37 -6.31
N TYR A 26 2.10 0.97 -5.17
CA TYR A 26 0.72 1.10 -4.71
C TYR A 26 -0.09 2.07 -5.55
N VAL A 27 0.52 3.14 -6.05
CA VAL A 27 -0.15 4.09 -6.95
C VAL A 27 -0.49 3.41 -8.27
N TYR A 28 0.44 2.65 -8.87
CA TYR A 28 0.15 1.88 -10.09
C TYR A 28 -0.98 0.88 -9.87
N LYS A 29 -0.95 0.15 -8.76
CA LYS A 29 -2.01 -0.77 -8.40
C LYS A 29 -3.36 -0.07 -8.22
N ALA A 30 -3.39 1.11 -7.60
CA ALA A 30 -4.61 1.89 -7.41
C ALA A 30 -5.21 2.35 -8.75
N ILE A 31 -4.37 2.83 -9.67
CA ILE A 31 -4.80 3.24 -11.02
C ILE A 31 -5.42 2.04 -11.76
N LEU A 32 -4.76 0.87 -11.71
CA LEU A 32 -5.28 -0.34 -12.33
C LEU A 32 -6.63 -0.78 -11.73
N LEU A 33 -6.79 -0.68 -10.41
CA LEU A 33 -8.08 -0.96 -9.76
C LEU A 33 -9.17 0.02 -10.20
N PHE A 34 -8.81 1.28 -10.47
CA PHE A 34 -9.73 2.31 -10.95
C PHE A 34 -10.24 2.09 -12.38
N GLU A 35 -9.62 1.20 -13.16
CA GLU A 35 -10.12 0.82 -14.50
C GLU A 35 -11.33 -0.11 -14.40
N THR A 36 -11.42 -0.88 -13.30
CA THR A 36 -12.45 -1.89 -13.08
C THR A 36 -13.45 -1.49 -12.00
N ASN A 37 -13.07 -0.60 -11.09
CA ASN A 37 -13.87 -0.15 -9.96
C ASN A 37 -13.94 1.38 -9.92
N ASP A 38 -15.09 1.91 -9.50
CA ASP A 38 -15.26 3.36 -9.27
C ASP A 38 -14.62 3.83 -7.96
N GLU A 39 -14.33 2.90 -7.05
CA GLU A 39 -13.85 3.14 -5.69
C GLU A 39 -12.64 2.26 -5.38
N VAL A 40 -11.61 2.85 -4.78
CA VAL A 40 -10.41 2.16 -4.29
C VAL A 40 -10.19 2.50 -2.82
N VAL A 41 -9.91 1.47 -2.02
CA VAL A 41 -9.68 1.61 -0.58
C VAL A 41 -8.19 1.42 -0.27
N LEU A 42 -7.56 2.42 0.34
CA LEU A 42 -6.20 2.36 0.85
C LEU A 42 -6.25 2.19 2.38
N SER A 43 -5.62 1.15 2.92
CA SER A 43 -5.59 0.89 4.36
C SER A 43 -4.19 0.72 4.90
N GLY A 44 -3.95 1.16 6.13
CA GLY A 44 -2.66 1.03 6.79
C GLY A 44 -2.77 1.19 8.29
N VAL A 45 -1.77 0.66 8.99
CA VAL A 45 -1.73 0.59 10.46
C VAL A 45 -0.39 1.09 10.97
N GLY A 46 -0.39 1.75 12.13
CA GLY A 46 0.83 2.25 12.78
C GLY A 46 1.72 3.07 11.84
N LYS A 47 2.97 2.64 11.63
CA LYS A 47 3.95 3.34 10.78
C LYS A 47 3.52 3.48 9.31
N ALA A 48 2.63 2.60 8.82
CA ALA A 48 2.18 2.64 7.43
C ALA A 48 1.16 3.77 7.16
N ILE A 49 0.59 4.40 8.19
CA ILE A 49 -0.39 5.47 8.04
C ILE A 49 0.16 6.62 7.19
N SER A 50 1.41 7.04 7.45
CA SER A 50 2.06 8.09 6.65
C SER A 50 2.19 7.69 5.18
N SER A 51 2.51 6.42 4.90
CA SER A 51 2.60 5.88 3.54
C SER A 51 1.23 5.86 2.85
N VAL A 52 0.14 5.52 3.56
CA VAL A 52 -1.23 5.55 3.02
C VAL A 52 -1.59 6.95 2.53
N VAL A 53 -1.32 7.98 3.34
CA VAL A 53 -1.58 9.38 2.96
C VAL A 53 -0.76 9.75 1.72
N ASN A 54 0.54 9.43 1.70
CA ASN A 54 1.40 9.74 0.57
C ASN A 54 0.90 9.09 -0.73
N VAL A 55 0.55 7.81 -0.69
CA VAL A 55 -0.03 7.09 -1.84
C VAL A 55 -1.34 7.75 -2.29
N ALA A 56 -2.23 8.09 -1.36
CA ALA A 56 -3.50 8.76 -1.70
C ALA A 56 -3.27 10.11 -2.40
N GLU A 57 -2.35 10.93 -1.91
CA GLU A 57 -1.98 12.21 -2.55
C GLU A 57 -1.43 12.00 -3.97
N MET A 58 -0.55 11.01 -4.16
CA MET A 58 -0.01 10.70 -5.48
C MET A 58 -1.08 10.20 -6.46
N VAL A 59 -2.05 9.40 -5.99
CA VAL A 59 -3.17 8.92 -6.81
C VAL A 59 -4.07 10.09 -7.24
N LYS A 60 -4.44 10.98 -6.31
CA LYS A 60 -5.29 12.15 -6.61
C LYS A 60 -4.63 13.12 -7.59
N ARG A 61 -3.30 13.20 -7.62
CA ARG A 61 -2.57 14.00 -8.62
C ARG A 61 -2.55 13.37 -10.00
N ARG A 62 -2.89 12.09 -10.16
CA ARG A 62 -2.89 11.40 -11.47
C ARG A 62 -4.29 11.25 -12.07
N ALA A 63 -5.36 11.52 -11.32
CA ALA A 63 -6.73 11.41 -11.78
C ALA A 63 -7.57 12.61 -11.30
N LYS A 64 -8.28 13.27 -12.23
CA LYS A 64 -9.19 14.38 -11.92
C LYS A 64 -10.46 13.88 -11.23
N GLY A 65 -11.09 14.73 -10.42
CA GLY A 65 -12.41 14.46 -9.85
C GLY A 65 -12.46 13.41 -8.75
N ILE A 66 -11.32 13.02 -8.16
CA ILE A 66 -11.29 12.00 -7.11
C ILE A 66 -11.74 12.59 -5.77
N HIS A 67 -12.88 12.11 -5.28
CA HIS A 67 -13.35 12.37 -3.93
C HIS A 67 -12.65 11.47 -2.92
N GLN A 68 -12.42 11.98 -1.72
CA GLN A 68 -11.75 11.25 -0.65
C GLN A 68 -12.62 11.16 0.60
N PHE A 69 -12.60 10.00 1.26
CA PHE A 69 -13.07 9.83 2.64
C PHE A 69 -12.02 9.18 3.51
N THR A 70 -11.77 9.77 4.67
CA THR A 70 -10.77 9.29 5.61
C THR A 70 -11.44 8.78 6.87
N LYS A 71 -11.19 7.51 7.21
CA LYS A 71 -11.68 6.87 8.43
C LYS A 71 -10.51 6.48 9.31
N LEU A 72 -10.56 6.91 10.57
CA LEU A 72 -9.62 6.55 11.61
C LEU A 72 -10.30 5.59 12.58
N TYR A 73 -9.58 4.55 13.00
CA TYR A 73 -10.07 3.57 13.95
C TYR A 73 -8.90 2.91 14.66
N GLU A 74 -9.19 2.12 15.67
CA GLU A 74 -8.21 1.32 16.39
C GLU A 74 -8.45 -0.17 16.17
N LYS A 75 -7.38 -0.97 16.23
CA LYS A 75 -7.45 -2.44 16.14
C LYS A 75 -6.61 -3.04 17.24
N GLU A 76 -7.11 -4.09 17.88
CA GLU A 76 -6.30 -4.88 18.81
C GLU A 76 -5.28 -5.71 18.01
N HIS A 77 -4.02 -5.65 18.42
CA HIS A 77 -2.93 -6.36 17.78
C HIS A 77 -2.19 -7.22 18.80
N THR A 78 -2.18 -8.52 18.53
CA THR A 78 -1.61 -9.51 19.44
C THR A 78 -0.30 -10.05 18.90
N ILE A 79 0.76 -9.93 19.68
CA ILE A 79 2.12 -10.35 19.34
C ILE A 79 2.51 -11.51 20.26
N LYS A 80 2.81 -12.66 19.68
CA LYS A 80 3.34 -13.82 20.40
C LYS A 80 4.86 -13.87 20.23
N ARG A 81 5.61 -13.97 21.32
CA ARG A 81 7.08 -14.07 21.32
C ARG A 81 7.51 -15.22 22.22
N GLU A 82 8.51 -15.97 21.78
CA GLU A 82 9.17 -16.97 22.60
C GLU A 82 10.16 -16.31 23.56
N ASP A 83 10.07 -16.66 24.84
CA ASP A 83 10.97 -16.15 25.87
C ASP A 83 12.25 -16.98 25.90
N THR A 84 13.37 -16.39 25.47
CA THR A 84 14.69 -17.03 25.44
C THR A 84 15.56 -16.62 26.64
N SER A 85 15.01 -15.91 27.64
CA SER A 85 15.77 -15.36 28.77
C SER A 85 16.44 -16.41 29.67
N GLY A 86 16.09 -17.70 29.51
CA GLY A 86 16.69 -18.81 30.25
C GLY A 86 18.03 -19.35 29.70
N LEU A 87 18.45 -18.98 28.48
CA LEU A 87 19.55 -19.66 27.77
C LEU A 87 20.92 -18.96 27.83
N LYS A 88 21.08 -17.89 28.63
CA LYS A 88 22.37 -17.18 28.76
C LYS A 88 22.86 -17.07 30.21
N ARG A 89 23.25 -18.20 30.81
CA ARG A 89 24.22 -18.23 31.92
C ARG A 89 25.09 -19.47 31.75
N ASN A 90 26.41 -19.27 31.81
CA ASN A 90 27.51 -20.20 31.48
C ASN A 90 27.73 -20.20 29.96
N GLU A 91 28.69 -19.44 29.42
CA GLU A 91 30.12 -19.74 29.52
C GLU A 91 30.94 -18.46 29.72
N LYS A 92 31.62 -18.37 30.86
CA LYS A 92 32.83 -17.56 31.03
C LYS A 92 33.79 -18.34 31.92
N GLY A 93 34.90 -18.79 31.32
CA GLY A 93 36.00 -19.51 31.96
C GLY A 93 36.38 -20.73 31.13
N GLU A 94 37.63 -21.02 30.76
CA GLU A 94 38.95 -20.40 30.90
C GLU A 94 39.88 -21.24 29.99
N ASP A 95 40.94 -20.64 29.44
CA ASP A 95 41.95 -21.34 28.64
C ASP A 95 42.74 -22.39 29.46
N LYS A 96 43.00 -23.61 28.91
CA LYS A 96 44.32 -24.30 28.82
C LYS A 96 44.26 -25.84 28.63
N LYS A 97 44.76 -26.28 27.47
CA LYS A 97 45.83 -27.29 27.17
C LYS A 97 45.91 -28.67 27.89
N SER A 98 45.94 -29.71 27.03
CA SER A 98 46.68 -31.01 27.02
C SER A 98 46.37 -32.17 27.98
N GLY A 99 46.30 -33.39 27.40
CA GLY A 99 46.90 -34.61 27.96
C GLY A 99 45.97 -35.84 28.01
N ASP A 100 46.50 -36.98 27.57
CA ASP A 100 45.89 -38.31 27.32
C ASP A 100 45.29 -39.11 28.51
N GLU A 101 44.46 -40.09 28.11
CA GLU A 101 44.17 -41.45 28.66
C GLU A 101 43.29 -41.67 29.93
N GLU A 102 42.25 -42.51 29.71
CA GLU A 102 41.62 -43.60 30.51
C GLU A 102 41.36 -43.37 32.03
N GLU A 103 40.24 -43.73 32.67
CA GLU A 103 39.37 -44.90 32.62
C GLU A 103 38.06 -44.61 33.44
N GLN A 104 37.16 -45.59 33.49
CA GLN A 104 35.75 -45.55 33.92
C GLN A 104 35.46 -45.13 35.37
N GLU A 105 34.29 -44.53 35.62
CA GLU A 105 33.43 -44.85 36.76
C GLU A 105 31.97 -44.41 36.50
N GLU A 106 31.04 -45.33 36.74
CA GLU A 106 29.60 -45.16 36.68
C GLU A 106 29.13 -44.37 37.91
N ASP A 107 28.52 -43.20 37.70
CA ASP A 107 27.67 -42.55 38.69
C ASP A 107 26.36 -42.13 38.03
N GLU A 108 25.33 -42.92 38.33
CA GLU A 108 23.93 -42.63 38.05
C GLU A 108 23.53 -41.33 38.74
N ASN A 109 23.50 -40.24 37.99
CA ASN A 109 22.78 -39.05 38.40
C ASN A 109 21.79 -38.70 37.30
N GLU A 110 20.56 -39.17 37.45
CA GLU A 110 19.36 -38.67 36.78
C GLU A 110 19.21 -37.17 37.09
N LYS A 111 20.05 -36.34 36.48
CA LYS A 111 19.76 -34.93 36.31
C LYS A 111 18.57 -34.89 35.37
N ASN A 112 17.41 -34.64 35.95
CA ASN A 112 16.26 -34.06 35.27
C ASN A 112 16.78 -32.97 34.32
N LYS A 113 16.97 -33.33 33.03
CA LYS A 113 17.02 -32.38 31.95
C LYS A 113 15.59 -31.86 31.85
N GLU A 114 15.28 -30.87 32.69
CA GLU A 114 14.15 -30.00 32.42
C GLU A 114 14.45 -29.42 31.04
N GLU A 115 13.75 -29.93 30.03
CA GLU A 115 13.72 -29.29 28.72
C GLU A 115 13.41 -27.82 28.97
N PRO A 116 14.16 -26.87 28.38
CA PRO A 116 13.82 -25.47 28.53
C PRO A 116 12.46 -25.29 27.88
N SER A 117 11.40 -25.29 28.71
CA SER A 117 10.04 -25.11 28.23
C SER A 117 10.00 -23.71 27.64
N ASN A 118 10.01 -23.64 26.31
CA ASN A 118 10.04 -22.38 25.59
C ASN A 118 8.73 -21.66 25.91
N ARG A 119 8.76 -20.71 26.85
CA ARG A 119 7.55 -20.02 27.31
C ARG A 119 7.13 -19.03 26.23
N ILE A 120 5.93 -19.20 25.68
CA ILE A 120 5.35 -18.22 24.75
C ILE A 120 4.70 -17.11 25.57
N ILE A 121 5.14 -15.87 25.36
CA ILE A 121 4.55 -14.66 25.93
C ILE A 121 3.68 -14.00 24.86
N GLU A 122 2.44 -13.69 25.24
CA GLU A 122 1.47 -12.99 24.40
C GLU A 122 1.30 -11.54 24.89
N PHE A 123 1.49 -10.58 23.99
CA PHE A 123 1.30 -9.17 24.24
C PHE A 123 0.17 -8.65 23.35
N SER A 124 -0.91 -8.15 23.94
CA SER A 124 -1.93 -7.40 23.21
C SER A 124 -1.68 -5.89 23.35
N THR A 125 -1.84 -5.16 22.27
CA THR A 125 -1.77 -3.70 22.25
C THR A 125 -2.76 -3.15 21.24
N THR A 126 -3.27 -1.96 21.49
CA THR A 126 -4.12 -1.24 20.55
C THR A 126 -3.26 -0.49 19.55
N VAL A 127 -3.53 -0.66 18.25
CA VAL A 127 -2.82 0.04 17.17
C VAL A 127 -3.74 1.01 16.42
N PRO A 128 -3.28 2.23 16.11
CA PRO A 128 -4.02 3.14 15.27
C PRO A 128 -4.06 2.64 13.82
N CYS A 129 -5.20 2.83 13.17
CA CYS A 129 -5.47 2.39 11.82
C CYS A 129 -6.10 3.54 11.02
N MET A 130 -5.76 3.62 9.75
CA MET A 130 -6.34 4.56 8.79
C MET A 130 -6.86 3.80 7.58
N LYS A 131 -8.00 4.27 7.07
CA LYS A 131 -8.58 3.86 5.79
C LYS A 131 -8.90 5.12 5.00
N ILE A 132 -8.38 5.22 3.78
CA ILE A 132 -8.71 6.26 2.81
C ILE A 132 -9.48 5.59 1.68
N ILE A 133 -10.68 6.09 1.41
CA ILE A 133 -11.53 5.66 0.31
C ILE A 133 -11.46 6.73 -0.75
N LEU A 134 -11.06 6.36 -1.96
CA LEU A 134 -10.98 7.25 -3.11
C LEU A 134 -12.04 6.83 -4.12
N SER A 135 -12.89 7.75 -4.54
CA SER A 135 -14.02 7.47 -5.44
C SER A 135 -14.13 8.48 -6.57
N LYS A 136 -14.48 7.99 -7.76
CA LYS A 136 -14.76 8.81 -8.96
C LYS A 136 -16.21 9.29 -9.04
N CYS A 137 -17.13 8.68 -8.30
CA CYS A 137 -18.56 8.96 -8.40
C CYS A 137 -19.02 9.94 -7.33
N GLU A 138 -19.42 11.15 -7.71
CA GLU A 138 -19.97 12.15 -6.79
C GLU A 138 -21.34 11.73 -6.20
N ASP A 139 -22.15 10.98 -6.95
CA ASP A 139 -23.53 10.64 -6.55
C ASP A 139 -23.62 9.67 -5.36
N LYS A 140 -22.52 8.97 -5.05
CA LYS A 140 -22.47 7.96 -3.98
C LYS A 140 -21.87 8.50 -2.68
N ILE A 141 -21.68 9.82 -2.59
CA ILE A 141 -20.80 10.47 -1.61
C ILE A 141 -21.58 11.48 -0.80
N ASP A 142 -21.68 11.25 0.52
CA ASP A 142 -22.20 12.25 1.44
C ASP A 142 -21.11 13.27 1.80
N LYS A 143 -21.23 14.49 1.26
CA LYS A 143 -20.27 15.58 1.48
C LYS A 143 -20.23 16.08 2.93
N ASN A 144 -21.21 15.71 3.75
CA ASN A 144 -21.27 16.08 5.17
C ASN A 144 -20.68 15.00 6.09
N GLU A 145 -20.27 13.84 5.55
CA GLU A 145 -19.66 12.78 6.36
C GLU A 145 -18.31 13.25 6.90
N ILE A 146 -18.04 12.90 8.17
CA ILE A 146 -16.76 13.19 8.82
C ILE A 146 -15.64 12.52 8.03
N GLY A 147 -14.60 13.29 7.71
CA GLY A 147 -13.44 12.82 6.96
C GLY A 147 -13.60 12.90 5.44
N TYR A 148 -14.71 13.44 4.93
CA TYR A 148 -14.83 13.81 3.52
C TYR A 148 -13.83 14.91 3.14
N GLN A 149 -13.27 14.78 1.94
CA GLN A 149 -12.44 15.78 1.31
C GLN A 149 -12.81 15.87 -0.19
N LYS A 150 -13.06 17.11 -0.64
CA LYS A 150 -13.39 17.40 -2.04
C LYS A 150 -12.23 17.05 -2.99
N PRO A 151 -12.50 16.84 -4.29
CA PRO A 151 -11.46 16.64 -5.28
C PRO A 151 -10.48 17.80 -5.34
N ILE A 152 -9.25 17.48 -5.75
CA ILE A 152 -8.21 18.48 -6.01
C ILE A 152 -8.60 19.29 -7.26
N ASP A 153 -8.29 20.59 -7.27
CA ASP A 153 -8.49 21.44 -8.43
C ASP A 153 -7.68 20.94 -9.63
N GLU A 154 -8.21 21.07 -10.85
CA GLU A 154 -7.61 20.46 -12.05
C GLU A 154 -6.19 20.93 -12.37
N LYS A 155 -5.84 22.16 -12.00
CA LYS A 155 -4.50 22.76 -12.15
C LYS A 155 -3.40 22.02 -11.38
N ASP A 156 -3.77 21.31 -10.31
CA ASP A 156 -2.85 20.60 -9.43
C ASP A 156 -2.83 19.09 -9.76
N VAL A 157 -3.54 18.67 -10.82
CA VAL A 157 -3.58 17.30 -11.32
C VAL A 157 -2.62 17.17 -12.49
N ASN A 158 -1.59 16.36 -12.29
CA ASN A 158 -0.62 15.98 -13.31
C ASN A 158 -1.20 14.85 -14.16
N ILE A 159 -2.15 15.19 -15.05
CA ILE A 159 -2.43 14.35 -16.20
C ILE A 159 -1.22 14.55 -17.11
N GLY A 160 -0.50 13.49 -17.46
CA GLY A 160 0.51 13.60 -18.50
C GLY A 160 -0.18 14.09 -19.76
N GLU A 161 0.02 15.37 -20.09
CA GLU A 161 -0.43 15.94 -21.34
C GLU A 161 0.24 15.12 -22.45
N ALA A 162 -0.56 14.41 -23.25
CA ALA A 162 -0.16 14.21 -24.64
C ALA A 162 -0.01 15.63 -25.19
N GLU A 163 1.19 16.00 -25.61
CA GLU A 163 1.53 17.37 -25.99
C GLU A 163 0.49 17.96 -26.96
N GLU A 164 -0.45 18.74 -26.43
CA GLU A 164 -1.14 19.74 -27.23
C GLU A 164 -0.24 20.97 -27.20
N SER A 165 0.51 21.15 -28.28
CA SER A 165 1.29 22.34 -28.58
C SER A 165 0.38 23.57 -28.50
N GLY A 166 0.41 24.24 -27.36
CA GLY A 166 -0.19 25.55 -27.18
C GLY A 166 0.53 26.56 -28.07
N THR A 167 -0.19 27.10 -29.04
CA THR A 167 0.24 28.26 -29.80
C THR A 167 0.14 29.50 -28.91
N ASP A 168 1.28 30.05 -28.49
CA ASP A 168 1.37 31.42 -27.99
C ASP A 168 1.64 32.39 -29.15
N THR A 169 1.06 33.58 -29.02
CA THR A 169 0.91 34.66 -29.99
C THR A 169 2.19 35.35 -30.47
N ASP A 170 2.13 35.77 -31.73
CA ASP A 170 2.76 36.93 -32.39
C ASP A 170 4.27 37.14 -32.27
N HIS A 171 5.01 36.74 -33.32
CA HIS A 171 6.10 37.54 -33.91
C HIS A 171 6.01 37.48 -35.45
N HIS A 172 5.82 38.67 -36.04
CA HIS A 172 5.90 38.96 -37.47
C HIS A 172 7.24 38.46 -38.08
N ILE A 173 7.18 37.53 -39.04
CA ILE A 173 8.19 37.42 -40.10
C ILE A 173 7.47 37.21 -41.43
N GLU A 174 7.84 38.07 -42.38
CA GLU A 174 7.27 38.23 -43.71
C GLU A 174 7.34 36.98 -44.61
N GLU A 175 6.45 37.02 -45.58
CA GLU A 175 6.05 36.00 -46.55
C GLU A 175 7.20 35.39 -47.37
N HIS A 176 7.12 34.07 -47.60
CA HIS A 176 7.40 33.51 -48.91
C HIS A 176 6.36 32.45 -49.31
N THR A 177 5.47 32.91 -50.19
CA THR A 177 4.67 32.22 -51.23
C THR A 177 5.19 30.81 -51.62
N MET A 178 4.40 29.74 -51.87
CA MET A 178 3.21 29.64 -52.72
C MET A 178 2.45 28.30 -52.51
N ASN A 179 1.13 28.36 -52.76
CA ASN A 179 0.23 27.37 -53.40
C ASN A 179 -0.18 26.05 -52.72
N LEU A 180 -1.36 26.13 -52.09
CA LEU A 180 -2.56 25.26 -52.20
C LEU A 180 -2.67 24.36 -53.47
N PRO A 181 -3.43 23.23 -53.45
CA PRO A 181 -4.79 23.16 -52.90
C PRO A 181 -5.20 21.91 -52.11
N CYS A 182 -6.24 22.14 -51.32
CA CYS A 182 -7.07 21.21 -50.56
C CYS A 182 -7.90 20.30 -51.47
N GLY A 183 -8.09 19.04 -51.08
CA GLY A 183 -9.17 18.19 -51.58
C GLY A 183 -8.90 16.69 -51.46
N ILE A 184 -9.94 15.95 -51.06
CA ILE A 184 -10.09 14.48 -51.13
C ILE A 184 -9.42 13.81 -49.90
N ILE A 185 -10.10 13.25 -48.89
CA ILE A 185 -11.09 12.17 -48.92
C ILE A 185 -11.96 12.25 -47.64
N GLU A 186 -13.17 12.82 -47.76
CA GLU A 186 -14.34 12.25 -47.10
C GLU A 186 -14.72 11.04 -47.95
N ASP A 187 -14.42 9.80 -47.53
CA ASP A 187 -14.98 8.56 -48.11
C ASP A 187 -14.48 7.31 -47.35
N LEU A 188 -14.73 7.24 -46.03
CA LEU A 188 -14.53 6.00 -45.26
C LEU A 188 -15.76 5.57 -44.43
N LYS A 189 -16.95 6.09 -44.77
CA LYS A 189 -18.25 5.64 -44.22
C LYS A 189 -19.05 4.67 -45.12
N LYS A 190 -18.38 3.97 -46.04
CA LYS A 190 -18.98 2.84 -46.77
C LYS A 190 -18.02 1.66 -46.79
N GLY A 191 -18.23 0.73 -45.87
CA GLY A 191 -17.39 -0.47 -45.78
C GLY A 191 -17.74 -1.39 -44.61
N ILE A 192 -19.02 -1.55 -44.29
CA ILE A 192 -19.50 -2.70 -43.50
C ILE A 192 -20.80 -3.17 -44.17
N GLU A 193 -20.66 -4.08 -45.15
CA GLU A 193 -21.68 -5.06 -45.52
C GLU A 193 -21.10 -6.43 -45.19
N ILE A 194 -21.77 -7.13 -44.25
CA ILE A 194 -22.20 -8.52 -44.43
C ILE A 194 -23.60 -8.60 -43.79
#